data_AF-A0ABC8DYH2-F1
#
_entry.id   AF-A0ABC8DYH2-F1
#
_cell.length_a   1.000
_cell.length_b   1.000
_cell.length_c   1.000
_cell.angle_alpha   90.00
_cell.angle_beta   90.00
_cell.angle_gamma   90.00
#
_symmetry.space_group_name_H-M   'P 1'
#
loop_
_entity.id
_entity.type
_entity.pdbx_description
1 polymer ?
#
loop_
_entity_poly.entity_id
_entity_poly.type
_entity_poly.pdbx_seq_one_letter_code
_entity_poly.pdbx_strand_id
1 'polypeptide(L)'
;MSPQNNHLQRPPAAVLYADELAKLKQNDNAPCPPGWQLSLPAARAFILGDSAQNISRKVVISPSAVERMLVTLATGRGLMLVGEPGTAKSLLSELLATAISGDAGLTIQGGASTTEDQIKYGWNYALLINHGPSTEALVPAPLY
;
A
#
# COMPACT_ATOMS: atom_id res chain seq x y z
N MET A 1 -20.14 26.29 24.05
CA MET A 1 -20.28 24.83 23.80
C MET A 1 -19.14 24.42 22.88
N SER A 2 -18.08 23.87 23.44
CA SER A 2 -16.97 23.33 22.65
C SER A 2 -17.43 22.03 21.99
N PRO A 3 -17.26 21.85 20.66
CA PRO A 3 -17.63 20.58 20.04
C PRO A 3 -16.74 19.48 20.59
N GLN A 4 -17.37 18.46 21.18
CA GLN A 4 -16.70 17.24 21.63
C GLN A 4 -16.22 16.49 20.38
N ASN A 5 -14.91 16.53 20.11
CA ASN A 5 -14.28 15.72 19.06
C ASN A 5 -14.26 14.25 19.49
N ASN A 6 -15.35 13.54 19.20
CA ASN A 6 -15.48 12.11 19.39
C ASN A 6 -14.81 11.35 18.21
N HIS A 7 -13.49 11.48 18.06
CA HIS A 7 -12.70 10.78 17.03
C HIS A 7 -11.61 9.92 17.70
N LEU A 8 -12.00 8.76 18.24
CA LEU A 8 -11.07 7.81 18.87
C LEU A 8 -10.20 7.04 17.85
N GLN A 9 -10.52 7.09 16.55
CA GLN A 9 -9.79 6.36 15.51
C GLN A 9 -9.01 7.30 14.60
N ARG A 10 -7.71 7.00 14.42
CA ARG A 10 -6.84 7.68 13.47
C ARG A 10 -7.42 7.53 12.05
N PRO A 11 -7.57 8.61 11.27
CA PRO A 11 -8.03 8.52 9.89
C PRO A 11 -6.96 7.88 8.99
N PRO A 12 -7.35 7.33 7.83
CA PRO A 12 -6.41 6.78 6.85
C PRO A 12 -5.36 7.81 6.43
N ALA A 13 -4.15 7.34 6.07
CA ALA A 13 -3.03 8.18 5.68
C ALA A 13 -3.36 9.13 4.52
N ALA A 14 -4.19 8.68 3.57
CA ALA A 14 -4.68 9.52 2.46
C ALA A 14 -5.45 10.76 2.93
N VAL A 15 -6.21 10.63 4.03
CA VAL A 15 -6.96 11.74 4.65
C VAL A 15 -6.06 12.54 5.58
N LEU A 16 -5.29 11.85 6.42
CA LEU A 16 -4.42 12.46 7.43
C LEU A 16 -3.35 13.38 6.81
N TYR A 17 -2.84 13.02 5.63
CA TYR A 17 -1.75 13.72 4.97
C TYR A 17 -2.17 14.33 3.62
N ALA A 18 -3.46 14.61 3.44
CA ALA A 18 -4.01 15.15 2.19
C ALA A 18 -3.28 16.42 1.73
N ASP A 19 -2.99 17.34 2.64
CA ASP A 19 -2.30 18.60 2.33
C ASP A 19 -0.85 18.37 1.87
N GLU A 20 -0.13 17.46 2.54
CA GLU A 20 1.24 17.09 2.17
C GLU A 20 1.29 16.41 0.79
N LEU A 21 0.32 15.53 0.51
CA LEU A 21 0.18 14.87 -0.80
C LEU A 21 -0.12 15.87 -1.91
N ALA A 22 -1.05 16.80 -1.67
CA ALA A 22 -1.38 17.85 -2.64
C ALA A 22 -0.17 18.73 -2.94
N LYS A 23 0.58 19.12 -1.90
CA LYS A 23 1.81 19.91 -2.04
C LYS A 23 2.88 19.18 -2.84
N LEU A 24 3.13 17.91 -2.52
CA LEU A 24 4.09 17.09 -3.27
C LEU A 24 3.67 16.96 -4.73
N LYS A 25 2.40 16.67 -4.99
CA LYS A 25 1.88 16.53 -6.36
C LYS A 25 2.00 17.81 -7.18
N GLN A 26 1.82 18.98 -6.57
CA GLN A 26 1.99 20.27 -7.25
C GLN A 26 3.45 20.57 -7.61
N ASN A 27 4.39 20.13 -6.78
CA ASN A 27 5.82 20.36 -6.96
C ASN A 27 6.55 19.21 -7.68
N ASP A 28 5.83 18.15 -8.03
CA ASP A 28 6.39 16.94 -8.62
C ASP A 28 6.61 17.12 -10.12
N ASN A 29 7.88 17.30 -10.50
CA ASN A 29 8.29 17.48 -11.89
C ASN A 29 8.99 16.23 -12.45
N ALA A 30 9.09 15.15 -11.67
CA ALA A 30 9.76 13.93 -12.10
C ALA A 30 8.80 12.99 -12.85
N PRO A 31 9.31 12.10 -13.72
CA PRO A 31 8.48 11.11 -14.41
C PRO A 31 7.71 10.23 -13.42
N CYS A 32 6.41 10.13 -13.64
CA CYS A 32 5.52 9.29 -12.85
C CYS A 32 5.28 7.94 -13.55
N PRO A 33 5.45 6.79 -12.88
CA PRO A 33 5.07 5.49 -13.45
C PRO A 33 3.57 5.44 -13.81
N PRO A 34 3.16 4.60 -14.78
CA PRO A 34 1.76 4.46 -15.16
C PRO A 34 0.86 4.11 -13.97
N GLY A 35 -0.23 4.85 -13.79
CA GLY A 35 -1.20 4.65 -12.71
C GLY A 35 -0.78 5.22 -11.35
N TRP A 36 0.43 5.77 -11.21
CA TRP A 36 0.89 6.39 -9.97
C TRP A 36 0.43 7.85 -9.88
N GLN A 37 0.17 8.31 -8.65
CA GLN A 37 -0.18 9.69 -8.32
C GLN A 37 1.05 10.57 -8.08
N LEU A 38 2.14 9.97 -7.60
CA LEU A 38 3.41 10.63 -7.29
C LEU A 38 4.57 9.89 -7.98
N SER A 39 5.60 10.63 -8.39
CA SER A 39 6.86 10.07 -8.86
C SER A 39 7.62 9.35 -7.74
N LEU A 40 8.65 8.58 -8.10
CA LEU A 40 9.52 7.90 -7.14
C LEU A 40 10.13 8.88 -6.09
N PRO A 41 10.73 10.03 -6.49
CA PRO A 41 11.21 11.01 -5.51
C PRO A 41 10.12 11.60 -4.62
N ALA A 42 8.94 11.90 -5.16
CA ALA A 42 7.85 12.49 -4.39
C ALA A 42 7.24 11.48 -3.40
N ALA A 43 7.04 10.22 -3.82
CA ALA A 43 6.60 9.14 -2.93
C ALA A 43 7.64 8.88 -1.82
N ARG A 44 8.93 8.93 -2.14
CA ARG A 44 10.01 8.82 -1.15
C ARG A 44 9.98 9.99 -0.15
N ALA A 45 9.83 11.21 -0.63
CA ALA A 45 9.73 12.41 0.21
C ALA A 45 8.51 12.35 1.14
N PHE A 46 7.37 11.86 0.63
CA PHE A 46 6.18 11.62 1.45
C PHE A 46 6.47 10.69 2.63
N ILE A 47 7.16 9.57 2.41
CA ILE A 47 7.40 8.54 3.44
C ILE A 47 8.50 8.99 4.42
N LEU A 48 9.66 9.42 3.90
CA LEU A 48 10.86 9.71 4.69
C LEU A 48 10.90 11.15 5.23
N GLY A 49 10.00 12.00 4.77
CA GLY A 49 9.97 13.44 5.04
C GLY A 49 10.90 14.21 4.11
N ASP A 50 10.59 15.50 3.96
CA ASP A 50 11.40 16.49 3.23
C ASP A 50 11.22 17.84 3.92
N SER A 51 12.23 18.27 4.67
CA SER A 51 12.17 19.54 5.43
C SER A 51 12.13 20.76 4.53
N ALA A 52 12.74 20.73 3.34
CA ALA A 52 12.72 21.84 2.40
C ALA A 52 11.30 22.10 1.88
N GLN A 53 10.49 21.05 1.78
CA GLN A 53 9.10 21.11 1.37
C GLN A 53 8.11 21.06 2.55
N ASN A 54 8.59 21.12 3.80
CA ASN A 54 7.76 21.01 5.00
C ASN A 54 6.88 19.73 5.03
N ILE A 55 7.45 18.60 4.60
CA ILE A 55 6.82 17.28 4.58
C ILE A 55 7.29 16.50 5.79
N SER A 56 6.35 16.03 6.61
CA SER A 56 6.67 15.33 7.85
C SER A 56 7.18 13.92 7.58
N ARG A 57 8.17 13.46 8.35
CA ARG A 57 8.61 12.06 8.32
C ARG A 57 7.55 11.18 8.98
N LYS A 58 7.11 10.13 8.29
CA LYS A 58 6.00 9.26 8.75
C LYS A 58 6.48 7.95 9.35
N VAL A 59 7.68 7.51 9.01
CA VAL A 59 8.28 6.28 9.50
C VAL A 59 9.80 6.42 9.63
N VAL A 60 10.37 5.75 10.63
CA VAL A 60 11.82 5.63 10.82
C VAL A 60 12.27 4.31 10.18
N ILE A 61 12.85 4.39 8.99
CA ILE A 61 13.30 3.24 8.21
C ILE A 61 14.51 3.65 7.36
N SER A 62 15.35 2.68 6.98
CA SER A 62 16.44 2.89 6.03
C SER A 62 15.92 3.48 4.72
N PRO A 63 16.47 4.62 4.24
CA PRO A 63 16.08 5.19 2.95
C PRO A 63 16.23 4.19 1.80
N SER A 64 17.29 3.38 1.83
CA SER A 64 17.53 2.34 0.82
C SER A 64 16.45 1.27 0.79
N ALA A 65 15.78 0.98 1.91
CA ALA A 65 14.70 0.02 1.95
C ALA A 65 13.45 0.59 1.26
N VAL A 66 13.09 1.85 1.55
CA VAL A 66 11.96 2.53 0.90
C VAL A 66 12.19 2.66 -0.60
N GLU A 67 13.40 3.04 -1.01
CA GLU A 67 13.77 3.13 -2.43
C GLU A 67 13.63 1.78 -3.14
N ARG A 68 14.11 0.68 -2.54
CA ARG A 68 13.92 -0.66 -3.11
C ARG A 68 12.45 -1.07 -3.22
N MET A 69 11.62 -0.74 -2.23
CA MET A 69 10.18 -1.01 -2.27
C MET A 69 9.50 -0.25 -3.41
N LEU A 70 9.77 1.05 -3.53
CA LEU A 70 9.21 1.90 -4.56
C LEU A 70 9.64 1.45 -5.97
N VAL A 71 10.94 1.14 -6.16
CA VAL A 71 11.44 0.62 -7.45
C VAL A 71 10.81 -0.73 -7.79
N THR A 72 10.65 -1.62 -6.81
CA THR A 72 9.99 -2.92 -7.02
C THR A 72 8.57 -2.72 -7.55
N LEU A 73 7.78 -1.87 -6.90
CA LEU A 73 6.41 -1.58 -7.30
C LEU A 73 6.34 -0.86 -8.66
N ALA A 74 7.25 0.08 -8.93
CA ALA A 74 7.29 0.80 -10.20
C ALA A 74 7.62 -0.12 -11.40
N THR A 75 8.27 -1.27 -11.16
CA THR A 75 8.54 -2.29 -12.18
C THR A 75 7.39 -3.29 -12.38
N GLY A 76 6.21 -3.02 -11.79
CA GLY A 76 5.02 -3.88 -11.92
C GLY A 76 5.12 -5.19 -11.12
N ARG A 77 6.04 -5.29 -10.16
CA ARG A 77 6.18 -6.45 -9.29
C ARG A 77 5.40 -6.25 -8.01
N GLY A 78 4.85 -7.34 -7.46
CA GLY A 78 4.25 -7.33 -6.13
C GLY A 78 5.29 -7.11 -5.02
N LEU A 79 4.83 -6.53 -3.92
CA LEU A 79 5.63 -6.35 -2.69
C LEU A 79 4.91 -7.02 -1.53
N MET A 80 5.62 -7.90 -0.81
CA MET A 80 5.12 -8.51 0.43
C MET A 80 6.00 -8.07 1.60
N LEU A 81 5.37 -7.48 2.62
CA LEU A 81 6.05 -7.07 3.84
C LEU A 81 5.93 -8.18 4.89
N VAL A 82 7.04 -8.80 5.26
CA VAL A 82 7.10 -9.91 6.24
C VAL A 82 7.97 -9.53 7.43
N GLY A 83 7.56 -9.90 8.63
CA GLY A 83 8.33 -9.65 9.85
C GLY A 83 7.49 -9.76 11.12
N GLU A 84 8.13 -9.67 12.29
CA GLU A 84 7.50 -9.81 13.60
C GLU A 84 6.34 -8.83 13.82
N PRO A 85 5.30 -9.17 14.60
CA PRO A 85 4.25 -8.23 14.99
C PRO A 85 4.81 -6.93 15.59
N GLY A 86 4.17 -5.78 15.32
CA GLY A 86 4.62 -4.48 15.86
C GLY A 86 5.71 -3.76 15.05
N THR A 87 6.23 -4.34 13.98
CA THR A 87 7.26 -3.73 13.09
C THR A 87 6.72 -2.73 12.05
N ALA A 88 5.56 -2.11 12.32
CA ALA A 88 4.93 -1.10 11.46
C ALA A 88 4.62 -1.51 10.00
N LYS A 89 4.59 -2.81 9.67
CA LYS A 89 4.32 -3.31 8.30
C LYS A 89 3.00 -2.78 7.72
N SER A 90 1.91 -2.82 8.49
CA SER A 90 0.60 -2.34 8.03
C SER A 90 0.60 -0.83 7.77
N LEU A 91 1.23 -0.04 8.65
CA LEU A 91 1.41 1.39 8.45
C LEU A 91 2.25 1.68 7.20
N LEU A 92 3.36 0.96 7.00
CA LEU A 92 4.22 1.15 5.83
C LEU A 92 3.49 0.81 4.53
N SER A 93 2.70 -0.28 4.54
CA SER A 93 1.86 -0.67 3.41
C SER A 93 0.83 0.40 3.08
N GLU A 94 0.17 0.97 4.10
CA GLU A 94 -0.80 2.06 3.96
C GLU A 94 -0.16 3.32 3.37
N LEU A 95 1.03 3.69 3.85
CA LEU A 95 1.80 4.84 3.35
C LEU A 95 2.24 4.65 1.89
N LEU A 96 2.68 3.45 1.52
CA LEU A 96 3.05 3.12 0.14
C LEU A 96 1.83 3.20 -0.78
N ALA A 97 0.71 2.57 -0.41
CA ALA A 97 -0.52 2.61 -1.20
C ALA A 97 -1.05 4.04 -1.36
N THR A 98 -0.98 4.85 -0.29
CA THR A 98 -1.34 6.27 -0.32
C THR A 98 -0.45 7.06 -1.27
N ALA A 99 0.88 6.89 -1.18
CA ALA A 99 1.82 7.62 -2.03
C ALA A 99 1.69 7.25 -3.50
N ILE A 100 1.42 5.97 -3.79
CA ILE A 100 1.38 5.42 -5.14
C ILE A 100 0.03 5.67 -5.79
N SER A 101 -1.06 5.29 -5.13
CA SER A 101 -2.40 5.25 -5.75
C SER A 101 -3.31 6.38 -5.26
N GLY A 102 -2.93 7.08 -4.19
CA GLY A 102 -3.81 8.03 -3.50
C GLY A 102 -4.88 7.37 -2.63
N ASP A 103 -4.88 6.05 -2.54
CA ASP A 103 -5.83 5.26 -1.77
C ASP A 103 -5.09 4.33 -0.79
N ALA A 104 -5.33 4.57 0.50
CA ALA A 104 -4.75 3.81 1.61
C ALA A 104 -5.29 2.38 1.72
N GLY A 105 -6.47 2.10 1.12
CA GLY A 105 -7.18 0.82 1.18
C GLY A 105 -6.69 -0.23 0.17
N LEU A 106 -5.84 0.15 -0.79
CA LEU A 106 -5.34 -0.77 -1.83
C LEU A 106 -4.19 -1.64 -1.30
N THR A 107 -4.46 -2.36 -0.22
CA THR A 107 -3.53 -3.30 0.41
C THR A 107 -4.26 -4.59 0.77
N ILE A 108 -3.58 -5.73 0.62
CA ILE A 108 -4.06 -7.02 1.11
C ILE A 108 -3.26 -7.33 2.37
N GLN A 109 -3.97 -7.53 3.50
CA GLN A 109 -3.34 -7.90 4.76
C GLN A 109 -3.53 -9.40 4.98
N GLY A 110 -2.45 -10.08 5.36
CA GLY A 110 -2.44 -11.52 5.64
C GLY A 110 -1.84 -11.83 7.01
N GLY A 111 -2.25 -12.96 7.59
CA GLY A 111 -1.61 -13.55 8.76
C GLY A 111 -0.39 -14.42 8.40
N ALA A 112 0.29 -14.96 9.42
CA ALA A 112 1.45 -15.84 9.23
C ALA A 112 1.13 -17.11 8.42
N SER A 113 -0.14 -17.52 8.38
CA SER A 113 -0.63 -18.70 7.65
C SER A 113 -1.19 -18.38 6.26
N THR A 114 -0.93 -17.19 5.72
CA THR A 114 -1.50 -16.78 4.43
C THR A 114 -0.88 -17.59 3.30
N THR A 115 -1.70 -18.29 2.51
CA THR A 115 -1.25 -19.04 1.34
C THR A 115 -1.45 -18.24 0.05
N GLU A 116 -0.79 -18.65 -1.04
CA GLU A 116 -0.97 -18.02 -2.35
C GLU A 116 -2.43 -18.08 -2.83
N ASP A 117 -3.11 -19.21 -2.57
CA ASP A 117 -4.53 -19.41 -2.90
C ASP A 117 -5.44 -18.38 -2.21
N GLN A 118 -5.07 -17.93 -1.01
CA GLN A 118 -5.81 -16.90 -0.26
C GLN A 118 -5.58 -15.48 -0.79
N ILE A 119 -4.60 -15.28 -1.67
CA ILE A 119 -4.26 -13.99 -2.27
C ILE A 119 -4.73 -13.92 -3.72
N LYS A 120 -4.48 -14.98 -4.51
CA LYS A 120 -4.77 -15.02 -5.95
C LYS A 120 -6.12 -15.67 -6.23
N TYR A 121 -6.16 -16.99 -6.17
CA TYR A 121 -7.34 -17.83 -6.38
C TYR A 121 -7.03 -19.25 -5.92
N GLY A 122 -8.04 -19.96 -5.47
CA GLY A 122 -7.95 -21.37 -5.11
C GLY A 122 -8.77 -22.26 -6.04
N TRP A 123 -8.82 -23.55 -5.70
CA TRP A 123 -9.65 -24.53 -6.38
C TRP A 123 -10.69 -25.12 -5.45
N ASN A 124 -11.93 -25.22 -5.95
CA ASN A 124 -12.93 -26.10 -5.37
C ASN A 124 -12.60 -27.53 -5.83
N TYR A 125 -11.91 -28.29 -4.97
CA TYR A 125 -11.44 -29.64 -5.30
C TYR A 125 -12.57 -30.61 -5.67
N ALA A 126 -13.77 -30.47 -5.10
CA ALA A 126 -14.89 -31.32 -5.47
C ALA A 126 -15.30 -31.10 -6.93
N LEU A 127 -15.40 -29.83 -7.35
CA LEU A 127 -15.70 -29.47 -8.74
C LEU A 127 -14.54 -29.82 -9.68
N LEU A 128 -13.30 -29.59 -9.24
CA LEU A 128 -12.11 -29.91 -10.01
C LEU A 128 -12.01 -31.41 -10.32
N ILE A 129 -12.33 -32.27 -9.35
CA ILE A 129 -12.31 -33.73 -9.52
C ILE A 129 -13.44 -34.20 -10.44
N ASN A 130 -14.65 -33.63 -10.31
CA ASN A 130 -15.82 -34.09 -11.05
C ASN A 130 -15.92 -33.53 -12.47
N HIS A 131 -15.50 -32.28 -12.68
CA HIS A 131 -15.72 -31.52 -13.91
C HIS A 131 -14.42 -31.05 -14.58
N GLY A 132 -13.27 -31.33 -13.96
CA GLY A 132 -11.96 -30.88 -14.45
C GLY A 132 -11.71 -29.38 -14.25
N PRO A 133 -10.55 -28.87 -14.72
CA PRO A 133 -10.19 -27.46 -14.62
C PRO A 133 -11.17 -26.60 -15.41
N SER A 134 -11.92 -25.75 -14.70
CA SER A 134 -12.93 -24.85 -15.27
C SER A 134 -13.04 -23.58 -14.43
N THR A 135 -13.64 -22.52 -15.01
CA THR A 135 -13.92 -21.27 -14.28
C THR A 135 -14.88 -21.50 -13.10
N GLU A 136 -15.76 -22.50 -13.20
CA GLU A 136 -16.68 -22.90 -12.13
C GLU A 136 -15.96 -23.54 -10.94
N ALA A 137 -14.82 -24.19 -11.18
CA ALA A 137 -13.99 -24.79 -10.14
C ALA A 137 -13.04 -23.79 -9.46
N LEU A 138 -12.94 -22.54 -9.94
CA LEU A 138 -12.10 -21.50 -9.33
C LEU A 138 -12.80 -20.88 -8.12
N VAL A 139 -12.04 -20.72 -7.04
CA VAL A 139 -12.48 -19.98 -5.85
C VAL A 139 -11.81 -18.60 -5.89
N PRO A 140 -12.58 -17.50 -6.02
CA PRO A 140 -12.02 -16.15 -6.09
C PRO A 140 -11.34 -15.77 -4.78
N ALA A 141 -10.22 -15.04 -4.90
CA ALA A 141 -9.53 -14.40 -3.78
C ALA A 141 -9.34 -12.90 -4.09
N PRO A 142 -8.72 -12.08 -3.21
CA PRO A 142 -8.68 -10.63 -3.37
C PRO A 142 -8.06 -10.08 -4.67
N LEU A 143 -7.27 -10.86 -5.41
CA LEU A 143 -6.72 -10.47 -6.72
C LEU A 143 -7.45 -11.08 -7.93
N TYR A 144 -8.51 -11.87 -7.72
CA TYR A 144 -9.21 -12.62 -8.78
C TYR A 144 -10.14 -11.74 -9.64
#